data_AF-A0A172WFQ2-F1
#
_entry.id   AF-A0A172WFQ2-F1
#
_cell.length_a   1.000
_cell.length_b   1.000
_cell.length_c   1.000
_cell.angle_alpha   90.00
_cell.angle_beta   90.00
_cell.angle_gamma   90.00
#
_symmetry.space_group_name_H-M   'P 1'
#
loop_
_entity.id
_entity.type
_entity.pdbx_description
1 polymer ?
#
loop_
_entity_poly.entity_id
_entity_poly.type
_entity_poly.pdbx_seq_one_letter_code
_entity_poly.pdbx_strand_id
1 'polypeptide(L)'
;MNPTFTYNLINYGTDSGSYMLDAMNLISTIGAVPLNVFPLFVHGPYGDPDNYAWLWPNDTQWRSAPYNRGVDGMASPVGYPWDIYMLDLMNSTQFTYLKGLLAYGYVAYTGINVYDEFYGFNSTHNVYALNQTRGNYEGGHAVTIVGYDDTIQTPDGQGALLLLNSWGESWGDNG
;
A
#
# COMPACT_ATOMS: atom_id res chain seq x y z
N MET A 1 4.42 6.60 -9.17
CA MET A 1 3.12 7.31 -9.02
C MET A 1 3.27 8.40 -7.98
N ASN A 2 2.61 9.55 -8.14
CA ASN A 2 2.53 10.57 -7.09
C ASN A 2 1.41 10.23 -6.08
N PRO A 3 1.71 10.01 -4.79
CA PRO A 3 0.71 9.65 -3.79
C PRO A 3 -0.25 10.80 -3.44
N THR A 4 0.21 12.05 -3.42
CA THR A 4 -0.63 13.22 -3.08
C THR A 4 -1.73 13.45 -4.11
N PHE A 5 -1.46 13.25 -5.40
CA PHE A 5 -2.48 13.29 -6.45
C PHE A 5 -3.64 12.32 -6.14
N THR A 6 -3.30 11.07 -5.81
CA THR A 6 -4.31 10.04 -5.49
C THR A 6 -5.02 10.39 -4.19
N TYR A 7 -4.28 10.72 -3.14
CA TYR A 7 -4.83 10.99 -1.80
C TYR A 7 -5.81 12.17 -1.82
N ASN A 8 -5.42 13.28 -2.45
CA ASN A 8 -6.28 14.46 -2.58
C ASN A 8 -7.62 14.17 -3.25
N LEU A 9 -7.64 13.28 -4.24
CA LEU A 9 -8.85 12.97 -4.99
C LEU A 9 -9.76 11.95 -4.28
N ILE A 10 -9.24 11.15 -3.35
CA ILE A 10 -10.05 10.16 -2.62
C ILE A 10 -10.50 10.63 -1.23
N ASN A 11 -9.76 11.52 -0.58
CA ASN A 11 -10.10 11.99 0.77
C ASN A 11 -9.87 13.48 1.02
N TYR A 12 -9.77 14.28 -0.04
CA TYR A 12 -9.51 15.72 0.05
C TYR A 12 -8.21 16.05 0.79
N GLY A 13 -7.22 15.16 0.68
CA GLY A 13 -5.88 15.37 1.21
C GLY A 13 -5.81 15.40 2.73
N THR A 14 -6.84 14.91 3.40
CA THR A 14 -6.93 14.91 4.86
C THR A 14 -6.02 13.83 5.42
N ASP A 15 -5.08 14.19 6.30
CA ASP A 15 -4.21 13.25 7.02
C ASP A 15 -4.97 12.54 8.15
N SER A 16 -5.90 11.66 7.75
CA SER A 16 -6.76 10.88 8.66
C SER A 16 -6.99 9.46 8.15
N GLY A 17 -6.11 8.97 7.28
CA GLY A 17 -6.26 7.70 6.59
C GLY A 17 -7.22 7.74 5.40
N SER A 18 -7.18 6.67 4.60
CA SER A 18 -8.06 6.43 3.45
C SER A 18 -8.17 4.92 3.20
N TYR A 19 -9.10 4.49 2.35
CA TYR A 19 -9.21 3.09 1.97
C TYR A 19 -8.34 2.77 0.76
N MET A 20 -7.62 1.63 0.82
CA MET A 20 -6.81 1.15 -0.29
C MET A 20 -7.65 0.89 -1.55
N LEU A 21 -8.91 0.48 -1.37
CA LEU A 21 -9.86 0.26 -2.47
C LEU A 21 -10.18 1.56 -3.21
N ASP A 22 -10.34 2.69 -2.51
CA ASP A 22 -10.60 3.98 -3.17
C ASP A 22 -9.40 4.41 -4.03
N ALA A 23 -8.19 4.22 -3.52
CA ALA A 23 -6.96 4.50 -4.27
C ALA A 23 -6.87 3.63 -5.53
N MET A 24 -7.12 2.32 -5.41
CA MET A 24 -7.09 1.41 -6.56
C MET A 24 -8.20 1.71 -7.57
N ASN A 25 -9.40 2.05 -7.09
CA ASN A 25 -10.49 2.46 -7.96
C ASN A 25 -10.13 3.72 -8.75
N LEU A 26 -9.55 4.74 -8.09
CA LEU A 26 -9.07 5.94 -8.77
C LEU A 26 -8.00 5.62 -9.81
N ILE A 27 -6.99 4.82 -9.46
CA ILE A 27 -5.92 4.43 -10.38
C ILE A 27 -6.47 3.61 -11.56
N SER A 28 -7.52 2.83 -11.35
CA SER A 28 -8.13 1.99 -12.41
C SER A 28 -9.10 2.77 -13.29
N THR A 29 -9.71 3.86 -12.81
CA THR A 29 -10.74 4.62 -13.54
C THR A 29 -10.24 5.95 -14.10
N ILE A 30 -9.48 6.71 -13.31
CA ILE A 30 -8.89 7.99 -13.69
C ILE A 30 -7.45 7.75 -14.16
N GLY A 31 -6.69 6.99 -13.38
CA GLY A 31 -5.26 6.79 -13.55
C GLY A 31 -4.45 7.56 -12.52
N ALA A 32 -3.14 7.62 -12.74
CA ALA A 32 -2.19 8.24 -11.82
C ALA A 32 -1.19 9.11 -12.57
N VAL A 33 -0.57 10.04 -11.87
CA VAL A 33 0.48 10.89 -12.46
C VAL A 33 1.87 10.46 -12.00
N PRO A 34 2.93 10.70 -12.82
CA PRO A 34 4.32 10.52 -12.39
C PRO A 34 4.65 11.34 -11.15
N LEU A 35 5.64 10.89 -10.36
CA LEU A 35 5.98 11.47 -9.06
C LEU A 35 6.21 12.99 -9.11
N ASN A 36 6.89 13.45 -10.14
CA ASN A 36 7.30 14.85 -10.35
C ASN A 36 6.23 15.74 -11.01
N VAL A 37 5.06 15.18 -11.39
CA VAL A 37 4.01 15.91 -12.12
C VAL A 37 3.02 16.59 -11.18
N PHE A 38 3.00 16.19 -9.90
CA PHE A 38 2.18 16.78 -8.87
C PHE A 38 3.04 17.04 -7.62
N PRO A 39 2.74 18.04 -6.79
CA PRO A 39 3.48 18.28 -5.56
C PRO A 39 3.44 17.06 -4.64
N LEU A 40 4.54 16.80 -3.93
CA LEU A 40 4.56 15.82 -2.85
C LEU A 40 4.21 16.53 -1.56
N PHE A 41 3.24 15.99 -0.83
CA PHE A 41 3.04 16.37 0.56
C PHE A 41 4.31 16.05 1.34
N VAL A 42 4.91 17.08 1.92
CA VAL A 42 5.96 16.97 2.93
C VAL A 42 5.36 17.59 4.18
N HIS A 43 5.41 16.87 5.29
CA HIS A 43 4.80 17.30 6.55
C HIS A 43 5.27 18.71 6.94
N GLY A 44 4.40 19.71 6.75
CA GLY A 44 4.48 21.02 7.38
C GLY A 44 3.56 21.06 8.59
N PRO A 45 3.85 21.89 9.62
CA PRO A 45 2.99 21.98 10.79
C PRO A 45 1.54 22.32 10.40
N TYR A 46 0.58 21.70 11.08
CA TYR A 46 -0.86 21.95 10.88
C TYR A 46 -1.15 23.47 10.78
N GLY A 47 -1.60 23.91 9.61
CA GLY A 47 -1.89 25.32 9.32
C GLY A 47 -0.91 26.02 8.37
N ASP A 48 0.07 25.31 7.81
CA ASP A 48 0.95 25.84 6.76
C ASP A 48 0.17 26.04 5.43
N PRO A 49 0.19 27.22 4.79
CA PRO A 49 -0.35 27.43 3.44
C PRO A 49 0.28 26.54 2.35
N ASP A 50 1.42 25.88 2.61
CA ASP A 50 1.99 24.81 1.77
C ASP A 50 1.32 23.43 1.98
N ASN A 51 0.23 23.39 2.76
CA ASN A 51 -0.60 22.21 2.92
C ASN A 51 -1.35 21.88 1.62
N TYR A 52 -0.74 21.03 0.81
CA TYR A 52 -1.28 20.57 -0.47
C TYR A 52 -2.57 19.74 -0.38
N ALA A 53 -3.15 19.57 0.81
CA ALA A 53 -4.41 18.85 1.02
C ALA A 53 -5.56 19.32 0.10
N TRP A 54 -5.48 20.53 -0.44
CA TRP A 54 -6.54 21.13 -1.26
C TRP A 54 -6.13 21.42 -2.70
N LEU A 55 -4.98 20.90 -3.14
CA LEU A 55 -4.58 21.03 -4.54
C LEU A 55 -5.41 20.11 -5.41
N TRP A 56 -6.14 20.73 -6.34
CA TRP A 56 -6.82 20.03 -7.42
C TRP A 56 -5.93 19.92 -8.65
N PRO A 57 -5.96 18.79 -9.38
CA PRO A 57 -5.19 18.68 -10.61
C PRO A 57 -5.64 19.69 -11.66
N ASN A 58 -4.66 20.26 -12.38
CA ASN A 58 -4.91 21.08 -13.55
C ASN A 58 -5.14 20.23 -14.81
N ASP A 59 -5.53 20.86 -15.91
CA ASP A 59 -5.83 20.20 -17.19
C ASP A 59 -4.71 19.28 -17.69
N THR A 60 -3.45 19.66 -17.51
CA THR A 60 -2.32 18.85 -17.96
C THR A 60 -2.19 17.59 -17.12
N GLN A 61 -2.34 17.71 -15.81
CA GLN A 61 -2.30 16.58 -14.88
C GLN A 61 -3.48 15.62 -15.14
N TRP A 62 -4.70 16.15 -15.32
CA TRP A 62 -5.88 15.37 -15.70
C TRP A 62 -5.71 14.60 -17.01
N ARG A 63 -5.11 15.23 -18.02
CA ARG A 63 -4.83 14.57 -19.31
C ARG A 63 -3.70 13.54 -19.20
N SER A 64 -2.77 13.71 -18.27
CA SER A 64 -1.65 12.78 -18.08
C SER A 64 -2.02 11.52 -17.30
N ALA A 65 -2.99 11.61 -16.39
CA ALA A 65 -3.33 10.52 -15.48
C ALA A 65 -3.76 9.22 -16.19
N PRO A 66 -4.61 9.25 -17.25
CA PRO A 66 -5.04 8.05 -17.95
C PRO A 66 -3.92 7.23 -18.59
N TYR A 67 -2.76 7.84 -18.90
CA TYR A 67 -1.63 7.10 -19.46
C TYR A 67 -0.96 6.15 -18.46
N ASN A 68 -1.18 6.34 -17.15
CA ASN A 68 -0.69 5.45 -16.09
C ASN A 68 -1.85 4.78 -15.34
N ARG A 69 -2.97 4.56 -16.03
CA ARG A 69 -4.11 3.83 -15.47
C ARG A 69 -3.78 2.35 -15.33
N GLY A 70 -4.33 1.73 -14.29
CA GLY A 70 -4.38 0.28 -14.18
C GLY A 70 -5.05 -0.35 -15.41
N VAL A 71 -4.78 -1.63 -15.67
CA VAL A 71 -5.36 -2.34 -16.81
C VAL A 71 -6.89 -2.40 -16.63
N ASP A 72 -7.62 -2.09 -17.70
CA ASP A 72 -9.08 -2.27 -17.75
C ASP A 72 -9.37 -3.75 -17.52
N GLY A 73 -10.10 -4.08 -16.45
CA GLY A 73 -10.28 -5.46 -16.00
C GLY A 73 -9.53 -5.87 -14.74
N MET A 74 -8.92 -4.94 -13.98
CA MET A 74 -8.76 -5.15 -12.53
C MET A 74 -10.11 -5.28 -11.81
N ALA A 75 -11.23 -5.10 -12.51
CA ALA A 75 -12.57 -5.57 -12.18
C ALA A 75 -12.69 -7.08 -12.48
N SER A 76 -12.95 -7.87 -11.44
CA SER A 76 -13.23 -9.31 -11.46
C SER A 76 -14.02 -9.80 -12.68
N PRO A 77 -13.77 -11.04 -13.13
CA PRO A 77 -14.62 -11.72 -14.11
C PRO A 77 -16.04 -12.02 -13.58
N VAL A 78 -16.37 -11.64 -12.34
CA VAL A 78 -17.67 -11.91 -11.67
C VAL A 78 -18.59 -10.68 -11.61
N GLY A 79 -18.28 -9.61 -12.33
CA GLY A 79 -19.31 -8.74 -12.90
C GLY A 79 -19.81 -7.55 -12.07
N TYR A 80 -19.05 -7.05 -11.08
CA TYR A 80 -19.28 -5.71 -10.54
C TYR A 80 -18.17 -4.72 -10.92
N PRO A 81 -18.51 -3.47 -11.26
CA PRO A 81 -17.55 -2.43 -11.66
C PRO A 81 -16.58 -1.97 -10.56
N TRP A 82 -16.61 -2.60 -9.38
CA TRP A 82 -15.78 -2.30 -8.21
C TRP A 82 -14.83 -3.44 -7.81
N ASP A 83 -14.81 -4.55 -8.55
CA ASP A 83 -14.17 -5.77 -8.08
C ASP A 83 -12.67 -5.78 -8.33
N ILE A 84 -11.91 -4.94 -7.61
CA ILE A 84 -10.45 -5.05 -7.52
C ILE A 84 -10.08 -6.52 -7.24
N TYR A 85 -9.11 -7.10 -7.95
CA TYR A 85 -8.63 -8.46 -7.69
C TYR A 85 -8.14 -8.61 -6.24
N MET A 86 -9.02 -9.10 -5.37
CA MET A 86 -8.71 -9.41 -3.97
C MET A 86 -8.31 -10.87 -3.85
N LEU A 87 -7.18 -11.12 -3.17
CA LEU A 87 -6.72 -12.45 -2.84
C LEU A 87 -7.03 -12.75 -1.38
N ASP A 88 -7.79 -13.82 -1.14
CA ASP A 88 -7.97 -14.37 0.20
C ASP A 88 -6.72 -15.16 0.59
N LEU A 89 -5.90 -14.59 1.47
CA LEU A 89 -4.66 -15.21 1.92
C LEU A 89 -4.89 -16.43 2.84
N MET A 90 -6.10 -16.64 3.34
CA MET A 90 -6.47 -17.87 4.06
C MET A 90 -6.78 -19.03 3.11
N ASN A 91 -7.03 -18.73 1.83
CA ASN A 91 -7.24 -19.74 0.81
C ASN A 91 -5.90 -20.17 0.19
N SER A 92 -5.50 -21.42 0.39
CA SER A 92 -4.20 -21.93 -0.06
C SER A 92 -3.98 -21.83 -1.58
N THR A 93 -5.04 -21.97 -2.38
CA THR A 93 -4.96 -21.81 -3.84
C THR A 93 -4.67 -20.35 -4.21
N GLN A 94 -5.38 -19.40 -3.60
CA GLN A 94 -5.16 -17.97 -3.86
C GLN A 94 -3.82 -17.48 -3.30
N PHE A 95 -3.38 -18.00 -2.15
CA PHE A 95 -2.05 -17.74 -1.62
C PHE A 95 -0.95 -18.26 -2.55
N THR A 96 -1.13 -19.45 -3.12
CA THR A 96 -0.22 -19.98 -4.15
C THR A 96 -0.20 -19.08 -5.39
N TYR A 97 -1.36 -18.55 -5.77
CA TYR A 97 -1.46 -17.60 -6.88
C TYR A 97 -0.72 -16.28 -6.60
N LEU A 98 -0.83 -15.73 -5.38
CA LEU A 98 -0.03 -14.57 -4.95
C LEU A 98 1.47 -14.84 -5.13
N LYS A 99 1.96 -15.99 -4.66
CA LYS A 99 3.38 -16.37 -4.82
C LYS A 99 3.78 -16.44 -6.28
N GLY A 100 2.92 -16.97 -7.14
CA GLY A 100 3.12 -16.94 -8.59
C GLY A 100 3.26 -15.51 -9.12
N LEU A 101 2.35 -14.61 -8.77
CA LEU A 101 2.40 -13.20 -9.16
C LEU A 101 3.71 -12.53 -8.73
N LEU A 102 4.12 -12.72 -7.47
CA LEU A 102 5.38 -12.20 -6.93
C LEU A 102 6.60 -12.73 -7.72
N ALA A 103 6.61 -14.03 -8.04
CA ALA A 103 7.67 -14.64 -8.84
C ALA A 103 7.71 -14.12 -10.30
N TYR A 104 6.58 -13.69 -10.85
CA TYR A 104 6.49 -13.03 -12.16
C TYR A 104 6.83 -11.52 -12.11
N GLY A 105 7.20 -10.99 -10.94
CA GLY A 105 7.59 -9.59 -10.78
C GLY A 105 6.41 -8.62 -10.54
N TYR A 106 5.22 -9.14 -10.27
CA TYR A 106 4.11 -8.33 -9.76
C TYR A 106 4.27 -8.11 -8.26
N VAL A 107 3.59 -7.10 -7.73
CA VAL A 107 3.50 -6.81 -6.29
C VAL A 107 2.04 -6.77 -5.87
N ALA A 108 1.77 -6.95 -4.58
CA ALA A 108 0.42 -6.84 -4.02
C ALA A 108 0.46 -5.90 -2.80
N TYR A 109 -0.62 -5.18 -2.53
CA TYR A 109 -0.73 -4.44 -1.27
C TYR A 109 -1.64 -5.21 -0.30
N THR A 110 -1.45 -5.00 1.00
CA THR A 110 -2.31 -5.57 2.03
C THR A 110 -2.45 -4.59 3.21
N GLY A 111 -3.54 -4.74 3.95
CA GLY A 111 -3.69 -4.14 5.27
C GLY A 111 -3.11 -5.06 6.34
N ILE A 112 -2.46 -4.48 7.35
CA ILE A 112 -2.00 -5.17 8.55
C ILE A 112 -2.48 -4.43 9.80
N ASN A 113 -2.64 -5.17 10.89
CA ASN A 113 -2.70 -4.56 12.22
C ASN A 113 -1.28 -4.25 12.68
N VAL A 114 -1.07 -3.07 13.22
CA VAL A 114 0.20 -2.61 13.78
C VAL A 114 0.14 -2.71 15.30
N TYR A 115 1.16 -3.32 15.88
CA TYR A 115 1.42 -3.37 17.32
C TYR A 115 2.80 -2.74 17.62
N ASP A 116 3.11 -2.48 18.90
CA ASP A 116 4.37 -1.85 19.33
C ASP A 116 5.63 -2.43 18.68
N GLU A 117 5.70 -3.75 18.52
CA GLU A 117 6.86 -4.44 17.95
C GLU A 117 7.11 -4.10 16.47
N PHE A 118 6.09 -3.61 15.76
CA PHE A 118 6.26 -3.12 14.38
C PHE A 118 7.00 -1.77 14.36
N TYR A 119 6.88 -0.94 15.41
CA TYR A 119 7.73 0.24 15.55
C TYR A 119 9.18 -0.16 15.88
N GLY A 120 9.34 -1.17 16.74
CA GLY A 120 10.64 -1.74 17.13
C GLY A 120 11.17 -2.82 16.20
N PHE A 121 10.86 -2.80 14.89
CA PHE A 121 11.03 -3.93 13.97
C PHE A 121 12.47 -4.51 13.90
N ASN A 122 13.50 -3.66 14.03
CA ASN A 122 14.89 -4.10 14.05
C ASN A 122 15.19 -5.01 15.26
N SER A 123 14.51 -4.80 16.39
CA SER A 123 14.68 -5.63 17.60
C SER A 123 14.12 -7.04 17.44
N THR A 124 13.23 -7.26 16.47
CA THR A 124 12.67 -8.57 16.13
C THR A 124 13.40 -9.23 14.95
N HIS A 125 14.62 -8.77 14.65
CA HIS A 125 15.40 -9.22 13.48
C HIS A 125 14.62 -9.06 12.17
N ASN A 126 13.84 -7.98 12.04
CA ASN A 126 13.00 -7.68 10.88
C ASN A 126 11.97 -8.78 10.56
N VAL A 127 11.45 -9.45 11.59
CA VAL A 127 10.34 -10.40 11.48
C VAL A 127 9.16 -9.89 12.29
N TYR A 128 8.00 -9.75 11.63
CA TYR A 128 6.75 -9.37 12.27
C TYR A 128 5.84 -10.59 12.26
N ALA A 129 5.49 -11.08 13.44
CA ALA A 129 4.67 -12.26 13.64
C ALA A 129 3.61 -11.98 14.70
N LEU A 130 2.47 -12.67 14.62
CA LEU A 130 1.34 -12.48 15.53
C LEU A 130 1.32 -13.51 16.67
N ASN A 131 1.96 -14.66 16.48
CA ASN A 131 2.13 -15.74 17.45
C ASN A 131 3.40 -15.53 18.28
N GLN A 132 3.53 -14.33 18.85
CA GLN A 132 4.57 -13.97 19.80
C GLN A 132 3.99 -13.00 20.85
N THR A 133 4.76 -12.70 21.89
CA THR A 133 4.38 -11.62 22.80
C THR A 133 4.35 -10.31 22.02
N ARG A 134 3.18 -9.66 22.01
CA ARG A 134 2.93 -8.41 21.32
C ARG A 134 2.59 -7.30 22.31
N GLY A 135 2.93 -6.07 21.92
CA GLY A 135 2.58 -4.90 22.68
C GLY A 135 1.14 -4.45 22.43
N ASN A 136 0.90 -3.16 22.63
CA ASN A 136 -0.39 -2.53 22.40
C ASN A 136 -0.73 -2.50 20.91
N TYR A 137 -2.04 -2.45 20.62
CA TYR A 137 -2.55 -2.24 19.27
C TYR A 137 -2.53 -0.76 18.94
N GLU A 138 -1.87 -0.40 17.84
CA GLU A 138 -1.58 0.98 17.45
C GLU A 138 -2.37 1.43 16.21
N GLY A 139 -3.02 0.50 15.49
CA GLY A 139 -3.92 0.81 14.39
C GLY A 139 -3.79 -0.13 13.19
N GLY A 140 -4.45 0.25 12.10
CA GLY A 140 -4.34 -0.41 10.80
C GLY A 140 -3.36 0.33 9.90
N HIS A 141 -2.58 -0.40 9.12
CA HIS A 141 -1.60 0.16 8.19
C HIS A 141 -1.60 -0.59 6.86
N ALA A 142 -1.26 0.09 5.77
CA ALA A 142 -1.14 -0.50 4.45
C ALA A 142 0.32 -0.67 4.07
N VAL A 143 0.68 -1.86 3.60
CA VAL A 143 2.04 -2.22 3.18
C VAL A 143 2.02 -2.94 1.83
N THR A 144 3.16 -2.98 1.15
CA THR A 144 3.30 -3.69 -0.14
C THR A 144 4.07 -4.98 0.06
N ILE A 145 3.49 -6.10 -0.37
CA ILE A 145 4.15 -7.39 -0.48
C ILE A 145 4.93 -7.41 -1.81
N VAL A 146 6.24 -7.57 -1.70
CA VAL A 146 7.17 -7.53 -2.85
C VAL A 146 7.92 -8.85 -3.06
N GLY A 147 7.74 -9.82 -2.16
CA GLY A 147 8.37 -11.12 -2.27
C GLY A 147 7.92 -12.08 -1.17
N TYR A 148 8.53 -13.25 -1.16
CA TYR A 148 8.33 -14.27 -0.12
C TYR A 148 9.58 -15.14 -0.01
N ASP A 149 9.75 -15.75 1.16
CA ASP A 149 10.76 -16.78 1.40
C ASP A 149 10.15 -17.89 2.25
N ASP A 150 10.01 -19.09 1.65
CA ASP A 150 9.43 -20.26 2.33
C ASP A 150 10.39 -20.90 3.34
N THR A 151 11.66 -20.48 3.37
CA THR A 151 12.72 -21.11 4.18
C THR A 151 12.91 -20.44 5.54
N ILE A 152 12.39 -19.21 5.72
CA ILE A 152 12.50 -18.47 6.97
C ILE A 152 11.60 -19.10 8.04
N GLN A 153 12.18 -19.42 9.20
CA GLN A 153 11.42 -19.84 10.37
C GLN A 153 10.98 -18.60 11.16
N THR A 154 9.68 -18.47 11.41
CA THR A 154 9.09 -17.36 12.17
C THR A 154 8.31 -17.90 13.37
N PRO A 155 7.96 -17.05 14.35
CA PRO A 155 7.04 -17.44 15.42
C PRO A 155 5.65 -17.92 14.93
N ASP A 156 5.21 -17.46 13.75
CA ASP A 156 3.96 -17.89 13.11
C ASP A 156 4.09 -19.22 12.35
N GLY A 157 5.31 -19.70 12.14
CA GLY A 157 5.60 -20.93 11.41
C GLY A 157 6.64 -20.74 10.30
N GLN A 158 6.72 -21.73 9.41
CA GLN A 158 7.64 -21.74 8.29
C GLN A 158 7.12 -20.83 7.15
N GLY A 159 7.96 -19.89 6.74
CA GLY A 159 7.76 -18.97 5.63
C GLY A 159 7.51 -17.54 6.08
N ALA A 160 7.90 -16.57 5.25
CA ALA A 160 7.65 -15.16 5.47
C ALA A 160 7.33 -14.43 4.14
N LEU A 161 6.54 -13.36 4.23
CA LEU A 161 6.35 -12.40 3.14
C LEU A 161 7.34 -11.24 3.31
N LEU A 162 7.92 -10.78 2.22
CA LEU A 162 8.75 -9.57 2.20
C LEU A 162 7.85 -8.35 1.98
N LEU A 163 7.91 -7.41 2.91
CA LEU A 163 7.11 -6.19 2.91
C LEU A 163 7.99 -4.98 2.60
N LEU A 164 7.46 -4.05 1.81
CA LEU A 164 7.97 -2.69 1.64
C LEU A 164 7.04 -1.75 2.41
N ASN A 165 7.65 -0.94 3.28
CA ASN A 165 6.95 0.00 4.15
C ASN A 165 7.13 1.45 3.67
N SER A 166 6.38 2.37 4.26
CA SER A 166 6.35 3.79 3.90
C SER A 166 6.81 4.71 5.04
N TRP A 167 7.69 4.21 5.92
CA TRP A 167 8.22 4.95 7.10
C TRP A 167 9.68 5.39 6.94
N GLY A 168 10.20 5.34 5.72
CA GLY A 168 11.55 5.78 5.37
C GLY A 168 12.62 4.72 5.64
N GLU A 169 13.80 4.94 5.05
CA GLU A 169 14.91 3.98 5.04
C GLU A 169 15.50 3.70 6.43
N SER A 170 15.24 4.55 7.43
CA SER A 170 15.72 4.32 8.81
C SER A 170 14.91 3.26 9.57
N TRP A 171 13.75 2.87 9.06
CA TRP A 171 12.91 1.85 9.68
C TRP A 171 13.24 0.47 9.09
N GLY A 172 13.36 -0.55 9.93
CA GLY A 172 13.54 -1.92 9.49
C GLY A 172 14.86 -2.16 8.75
N ASP A 173 14.76 -2.91 7.65
CA ASP A 173 15.85 -3.21 6.74
C ASP A 173 15.83 -2.27 5.53
N ASN A 174 16.12 -1.00 5.76
CA ASN A 174 16.14 0.05 4.73
C ASN A 174 14.76 0.40 4.13
N GLY A 175 13.68 0.27 4.93
CA GLY A 175 12.30 0.59 4.55
C GLY A 175 11.42 -0.64 4.34
#